data_AF-A0A1Y2D8M3-F1
#
_entry.id   AF-A0A1Y2D8M3-F1
#
_cell.length_a   1.000
_cell.length_b   1.000
_cell.length_c   1.000
_cell.angle_alpha   90.00
_cell.angle_beta   90.00
_cell.angle_gamma   90.00
#
_symmetry.space_group_name_H-M   'P 1'
#
loop_
_entity.id
_entity.type
_entity.pdbx_description
1 polymer ?
#
loop_
_entity_poly.entity_id
_entity_poly.type
_entity_poly.pdbx_seq_one_letter_code
_entity_poly.pdbx_strand_id
1 'polypeptide(L)'
;MEENITIYISESNKGEEQIIINKQYKFNFSHSRKDDSRVYKCTEYKKNNKCKSFIILNNEKEILKYESLHNHPGNEYSVSLSVMKHKIKDEIKKHSNPFDIKRKRLYKKISKEMGFIYPCPEYISVKTLILRSINKKLPSNVTTFNEIPNESEYYKTE
;
A
#
# COMPACT_ATOMS: atom_id res chain seq x y z
N MET A 1 0.73 -8.51 -30.21
CA MET A 1 0.66 -9.30 -28.96
C MET A 1 0.25 -8.29 -27.91
N GLU A 2 -1.01 -8.29 -27.48
CA GLU A 2 -1.50 -7.31 -26.50
C GLU A 2 -0.81 -7.58 -25.16
N GLU A 3 0.03 -6.66 -24.72
CA GLU A 3 0.62 -6.73 -23.39
C GLU A 3 -0.50 -6.57 -22.36
N ASN A 4 -0.79 -7.63 -21.61
CA ASN A 4 -1.76 -7.57 -20.52
C ASN A 4 -1.25 -6.63 -19.42
N ILE A 5 -1.68 -5.37 -19.47
CA ILE A 5 -1.33 -4.36 -18.46
C ILE A 5 -1.99 -4.76 -17.14
N THR A 6 -1.17 -5.05 -16.12
CA THR A 6 -1.69 -5.37 -14.79
C THR A 6 -1.70 -4.11 -13.92
N ILE A 7 -2.88 -3.74 -13.41
CA ILE A 7 -3.07 -2.57 -12.55
C ILE A 7 -3.35 -3.00 -11.11
N TYR A 8 -2.60 -2.42 -10.17
CA TYR A 8 -2.88 -2.52 -8.73
C TYR A 8 -3.17 -1.14 -8.17
N ILE A 9 -4.23 -1.04 -7.38
CA ILE A 9 -4.59 0.18 -6.65
C ILE A 9 -3.92 0.12 -5.28
N SER A 10 -3.39 1.26 -4.85
CA SER A 10 -2.72 1.43 -3.57
C SER A 10 -2.96 2.83 -3.01
N GLU A 11 -2.50 3.06 -1.78
CA GLU A 11 -2.51 4.38 -1.14
C GLU A 11 -1.08 4.85 -0.87
N SER A 12 -0.83 6.14 -1.09
CA SER A 12 0.38 6.80 -0.66
C SER A 12 0.47 6.87 0.87
N ASN A 13 1.65 7.24 1.39
CA ASN A 13 1.82 7.48 2.83
C ASN A 13 0.91 8.60 3.37
N LYS A 14 0.43 9.50 2.49
CA LYS A 14 -0.50 10.59 2.80
C LYS A 14 -1.97 10.17 2.67
N GLY A 15 -2.26 8.93 2.26
CA GLY A 15 -3.61 8.44 2.04
C GLY A 15 -4.20 8.80 0.67
N GLU A 16 -3.38 9.33 -0.24
CA GLU A 16 -3.80 9.66 -1.61
C GLU A 16 -3.77 8.41 -2.50
N GLU A 17 -4.68 8.33 -3.46
CA GLU A 17 -4.75 7.21 -4.39
C GLU A 17 -3.49 7.10 -5.26
N GLN A 18 -2.95 5.90 -5.34
CA GLN A 18 -1.79 5.54 -6.13
C GLN A 18 -2.08 4.31 -6.97
N ILE A 19 -1.48 4.27 -8.16
CA ILE A 19 -1.63 3.16 -9.08
C ILE A 19 -0.28 2.56 -9.39
N ILE A 20 -0.26 1.23 -9.49
CA ILE A 20 0.91 0.44 -9.79
C ILE A 20 0.65 -0.32 -11.08
N ILE A 21 1.56 -0.16 -12.04
CA ILE A 21 1.46 -0.79 -13.36
C ILE A 21 2.56 -1.83 -13.51
N ASN A 22 2.20 -3.01 -14.00
CA ASN A 22 3.09 -4.13 -14.33
C ASN A 22 4.05 -4.51 -13.20
N LYS A 23 3.63 -4.30 -11.95
CA LYS A 23 4.46 -4.48 -10.74
C LYS A 23 5.79 -3.70 -10.77
N GLN A 24 5.99 -2.76 -11.69
CA GLN A 24 7.29 -2.10 -11.95
C GLN A 24 7.26 -0.60 -11.68
N TYR A 25 6.14 0.05 -12.01
CA TYR A 25 6.04 1.50 -12.02
C TYR A 25 4.93 1.99 -11.08
N LYS A 26 5.23 3.05 -10.33
CA LYS A 26 4.27 3.74 -9.46
C LYS A 26 3.80 5.03 -10.12
N PHE A 27 2.51 5.29 -9.99
CA PHE A 27 1.84 6.48 -10.48
C PHE A 27 1.05 7.12 -9.36
N ASN A 28 1.18 8.45 -9.23
CA ASN A 28 0.37 9.25 -8.31
C ASN A 28 -0.79 9.87 -9.07
N PHE A 29 -1.93 10.00 -8.41
CA PHE A 29 -3.00 10.86 -8.89
C PHE A 29 -2.46 12.27 -9.17
N SER A 30 -2.87 12.84 -10.31
CA SER A 30 -2.50 14.20 -10.71
C SER A 30 -3.70 15.13 -10.67
N HIS A 31 -4.73 14.85 -11.47
CA HIS A 31 -5.95 15.67 -11.57
C HIS A 31 -7.05 14.88 -12.29
N SER A 32 -8.29 15.32 -12.12
CA SER A 32 -9.43 14.85 -12.90
C SER A 32 -9.63 15.74 -14.13
N ARG A 33 -10.13 15.14 -15.21
CA ARG A 33 -10.53 15.82 -16.44
C ARG A 33 -12.03 16.19 -16.38
N LYS A 34 -12.50 16.89 -17.42
CA LYS A 34 -13.91 17.34 -17.52
C LYS A 34 -14.90 16.18 -17.69
N ASP A 35 -14.43 15.06 -18.22
CA ASP A 35 -15.18 13.81 -18.39
C ASP A 35 -15.06 12.89 -17.17
N ASP A 36 -14.70 13.45 -16.00
CA ASP A 36 -14.38 12.77 -14.74
C ASP A 36 -13.25 11.74 -14.77
N SER A 37 -12.61 11.54 -15.94
CA SER A 37 -11.48 10.64 -16.05
C SER A 37 -10.29 11.14 -15.22
N ARG A 38 -9.60 10.21 -14.57
CA ARG A 38 -8.50 10.50 -13.64
C ARG A 38 -7.16 10.31 -14.33
N VAL A 39 -6.31 11.33 -14.24
CA VAL A 39 -4.94 11.30 -14.77
C VAL A 39 -3.97 10.96 -13.67
N TYR A 40 -3.13 9.95 -13.90
CA TYR A 40 -2.05 9.57 -13.00
C TYR A 40 -0.71 9.73 -13.70
N LYS A 41 0.29 10.26 -12.98
CA LYS A 41 1.65 10.50 -13.49
C LYS A 41 2.65 9.64 -12.74
N CYS A 42 3.66 9.13 -13.45
CA CYS A 42 4.71 8.34 -12.83
C CYS A 42 5.36 9.09 -11.66
N THR A 43 5.63 8.43 -10.53
CA THR A 43 6.20 9.08 -9.33
C THR A 43 7.56 9.76 -9.56
N GLU A 44 8.26 9.36 -10.61
CA GLU A 44 9.57 9.89 -11.00
C GLU A 44 9.47 11.19 -11.83
N TYR A 45 8.26 11.69 -12.13
CA TYR A 45 8.06 12.90 -12.94
C TYR A 45 8.64 14.19 -12.32
N LYS A 46 8.64 14.29 -10.99
CA LYS A 46 9.16 15.43 -10.23
C LYS A 46 10.61 15.25 -9.78
N LYS A 47 11.18 14.07 -9.99
CA LYS A 47 12.55 13.73 -9.59
C LYS A 47 13.52 14.03 -10.73
N ASN A 48 14.80 13.72 -10.52
CA ASN A 48 15.87 13.92 -11.50
C ASN A 48 15.54 13.30 -12.87
N ASN A 49 14.81 12.19 -12.86
CA ASN A 49 14.38 11.50 -14.07
C ASN A 49 13.42 12.33 -14.94
N LYS A 50 12.61 13.24 -14.39
CA LYS A 50 11.61 14.03 -15.15
C LYS A 50 10.73 13.15 -16.05
N CYS A 51 10.38 11.96 -15.56
CA CYS A 51 9.64 10.94 -16.32
C CYS A 51 8.31 11.49 -16.85
N LYS A 52 8.01 11.24 -18.13
CA LYS A 52 6.82 11.76 -18.82
C LYS A 52 5.67 10.74 -18.89
N SER A 53 5.89 9.50 -18.46
CA SER A 53 4.83 8.49 -18.47
C SER A 53 3.61 8.88 -17.62
N PHE A 54 2.43 8.65 -18.20
CA PHE A 54 1.14 8.86 -17.54
C PHE A 54 0.11 7.82 -18.00
N ILE A 55 -0.93 7.66 -17.20
CA ILE A 55 -2.10 6.83 -17.49
C ILE A 55 -3.37 7.61 -17.18
N ILE A 56 -4.43 7.31 -17.91
CA ILE A 56 -5.75 7.91 -17.75
C ILE A 56 -6.74 6.79 -17.57
N LEU A 57 -7.49 6.84 -16.47
CA LEU A 57 -8.53 5.88 -16.16
C LEU A 57 -9.91 6.55 -16.16
N ASN A 58 -10.94 5.83 -16.57
CA ASN A 58 -12.32 6.25 -16.35
C ASN A 58 -12.74 6.04 -14.88
N ASN A 59 -14.00 6.38 -14.56
CA ASN A 59 -14.57 6.18 -13.22
C ASN A 59 -14.65 4.69 -12.82
N GLU A 60 -14.75 3.79 -13.79
CA GLU A 60 -14.76 2.33 -13.62
C GLU A 60 -13.33 1.74 -13.52
N LYS A 61 -12.31 2.61 -13.55
CA LYS A 61 -10.87 2.28 -13.48
C LYS A 61 -10.33 1.50 -14.68
N GLU A 62 -11.03 1.58 -15.80
CA GLU A 62 -10.58 1.06 -17.09
C GLU A 62 -9.61 2.04 -17.76
N ILE A 63 -8.66 1.51 -18.54
CA ILE A 63 -7.62 2.30 -19.18
C ILE A 63 -8.20 3.00 -20.41
N LEU A 64 -8.36 4.32 -20.34
CA LEU A 64 -8.72 5.13 -21.50
C LEU A 64 -7.49 5.43 -22.37
N LYS A 65 -6.35 5.69 -21.73
CA LYS A 65 -5.08 5.96 -22.42
C LYS A 65 -3.91 5.63 -21.50
N TYR A 66 -2.90 4.97 -22.04
CA TYR A 66 -1.64 4.74 -21.35
C TYR A 66 -0.46 5.12 -22.25
N GLU A 67 0.42 5.99 -21.75
CA GLU A 67 1.63 6.42 -22.45
C GLU A 67 2.87 6.02 -21.63
N SER A 68 3.52 4.93 -22.03
CA SER A 68 4.66 4.30 -21.32
C SER A 68 6.01 4.97 -21.62
N LEU A 69 6.08 6.28 -21.46
CA LEU A 69 7.31 7.07 -21.71
C LEU A 69 8.22 7.10 -20.47
N HIS A 70 8.63 5.93 -20.01
CA HIS A 70 9.58 5.78 -18.91
C HIS A 70 11.02 5.98 -19.41
N ASN A 71 11.79 6.77 -18.68
CA ASN A 71 13.21 7.01 -18.91
C ASN A 71 14.09 6.55 -17.74
N HIS A 72 13.53 5.67 -16.91
CA HIS A 72 14.18 5.05 -15.78
C HIS A 72 13.74 3.59 -15.71
N PRO A 73 14.56 2.70 -15.14
CA PRO A 73 14.17 1.30 -14.95
C PRO A 73 12.99 1.19 -13.97
N GLY A 74 12.20 0.13 -14.15
CA GLY A 74 11.19 -0.28 -13.17
C GLY A 74 11.84 -0.72 -11.85
N ASN A 75 11.11 -0.57 -10.75
CA ASN A 75 11.59 -0.98 -9.43
C ASN A 75 10.61 -1.94 -8.77
N GLU A 76 10.64 -3.18 -9.24
CA GLU A 76 9.72 -4.24 -8.84
C GLU A 76 9.68 -4.43 -7.34
N TYR A 77 10.84 -4.45 -6.70
CA TYR A 77 10.95 -4.60 -5.26
C TYR A 77 10.24 -3.47 -4.50
N SER A 78 10.51 -2.20 -4.84
CA SER A 78 9.89 -1.06 -4.15
C SER A 78 8.38 -0.96 -4.40
N VAL A 79 7.92 -1.49 -5.54
CA VAL A 79 6.51 -1.55 -5.91
C VAL A 79 5.83 -2.65 -5.10
N SER A 80 6.40 -3.85 -5.09
CA SER A 80 5.93 -5.02 -4.33
C SER A 80 5.72 -4.69 -2.85
N LEU A 81 6.68 -3.99 -2.24
CA LEU A 81 6.60 -3.54 -0.86
C LEU A 81 5.39 -2.61 -0.61
N SER A 82 5.11 -1.70 -1.56
CA SER A 82 3.99 -0.77 -1.49
C SER A 82 2.64 -1.49 -1.57
N VAL A 83 2.50 -2.45 -2.50
CA VAL A 83 1.27 -3.24 -2.63
C VAL A 83 1.03 -4.11 -1.39
N MET A 84 2.07 -4.79 -0.89
CA MET A 84 1.96 -5.60 0.32
C MET A 84 1.54 -4.77 1.53
N LYS A 85 2.13 -3.58 1.69
CA LYS A 85 1.78 -2.65 2.76
C LYS A 85 0.30 -2.29 2.73
N HIS A 86 -0.23 -1.93 1.57
CA HIS A 86 -1.63 -1.54 1.42
C HIS A 86 -2.57 -2.72 1.76
N LYS A 87 -2.33 -3.91 1.18
CA LYS A 87 -3.12 -5.11 1.51
C LYS A 87 -3.10 -5.45 3.00
N ILE A 88 -1.93 -5.40 3.64
CA ILE A 88 -1.83 -5.66 5.08
C ILE A 88 -2.62 -4.62 5.88
N LYS A 89 -2.50 -3.33 5.53
CA LYS A 89 -3.24 -2.26 6.19
C LYS A 89 -4.75 -2.47 6.07
N ASP A 90 -5.23 -2.86 4.89
CA ASP A 90 -6.67 -3.08 4.67
C ASP A 90 -7.19 -4.32 5.39
N GLU A 91 -6.41 -5.41 5.41
CA GLU A 91 -6.76 -6.58 6.22
C GLU A 91 -6.83 -6.21 7.72
N ILE A 92 -5.87 -5.41 8.22
CA ILE A 92 -5.93 -4.92 9.60
C ILE A 92 -7.13 -4.00 9.84
N LYS A 93 -7.54 -3.20 8.84
CA LYS A 93 -8.74 -2.34 8.96
C LYS A 93 -10.02 -3.14 9.15
N LYS A 94 -10.11 -4.36 8.60
CA LYS A 94 -11.30 -5.23 8.71
C LYS A 94 -11.51 -5.84 10.09
N HIS A 95 -10.47 -5.89 10.93
CA HIS A 95 -10.57 -6.47 12.27
C HIS A 95 -10.98 -5.44 13.32
N SER A 96 -11.88 -5.83 14.23
CA SER A 96 -12.33 -5.02 15.37
C SER A 96 -11.18 -4.70 16.34
N ASN A 97 -10.27 -5.65 16.56
CA ASN A 97 -9.05 -5.44 17.34
C ASN A 97 -7.80 -5.73 16.48
N PRO A 98 -6.99 -4.70 16.16
CA PRO A 98 -5.76 -4.86 15.38
C PRO A 98 -4.70 -5.75 16.04
N PHE A 99 -4.75 -5.95 17.36
CA PHE A 99 -3.75 -6.72 18.12
C PHE A 99 -3.93 -8.23 18.04
N ASP A 100 -5.16 -8.72 17.84
CA ASP A 100 -5.46 -10.15 17.72
C ASP A 100 -4.89 -10.75 16.41
N ILE A 101 -4.48 -9.89 15.49
CA ILE A 101 -3.91 -10.27 14.22
C ILE A 101 -2.48 -10.78 14.42
N LYS A 102 -2.27 -12.08 14.12
CA LYS A 102 -0.94 -12.67 13.99
C LYS A 102 -0.23 -12.12 12.74
N ARG A 103 0.36 -10.91 12.86
CA ARG A 103 1.01 -10.13 11.79
C ARG A 103 1.99 -10.93 10.92
N LYS A 104 2.80 -11.80 11.53
CA LYS A 104 3.75 -12.68 10.81
C LYS A 104 3.02 -13.67 9.88
N ARG A 105 1.89 -14.23 10.33
CA ARG A 105 1.04 -15.14 9.54
C ARG A 105 0.33 -14.38 8.41
N LEU A 106 -0.18 -13.19 8.69
CA LEU A 106 -0.81 -12.32 7.70
C LEU A 106 0.17 -11.94 6.58
N TYR A 107 1.38 -11.49 6.94
CA TYR A 107 2.45 -11.20 5.99
C TYR A 107 2.77 -12.42 5.11
N LYS A 108 3.01 -13.59 5.72
CA LYS A 108 3.31 -14.82 4.98
C LYS A 108 2.18 -15.22 4.02
N LYS A 109 0.91 -15.03 4.42
CA LYS A 109 -0.26 -15.30 3.58
C LYS A 109 -0.30 -14.36 2.36
N ILE A 110 -0.19 -13.06 2.58
CA ILE A 110 -0.26 -12.04 1.51
C ILE A 110 0.95 -12.13 0.58
N SER A 111 2.16 -12.35 1.12
CA SER A 111 3.37 -12.55 0.31
C SER A 111 3.24 -13.76 -0.62
N LYS A 112 2.69 -14.88 -0.12
CA LYS A 112 2.42 -16.07 -0.93
C LYS A 112 1.36 -15.81 -2.01
N GLU A 113 0.27 -15.12 -1.66
CA GLU A 113 -0.80 -14.74 -2.60
C GLU A 113 -0.29 -13.89 -3.76
N MET A 114 0.64 -12.96 -3.50
CA MET A 114 1.16 -12.05 -4.52
C MET A 114 2.26 -12.62 -5.40
N GLY A 115 2.73 -13.84 -5.10
CA GLY A 115 3.84 -14.48 -5.81
C GLY A 115 5.18 -13.78 -5.58
N PHE A 116 5.34 -13.01 -4.50
CA PHE A 116 6.61 -12.37 -4.18
C PHE A 116 7.52 -13.37 -3.43
N ILE A 117 8.53 -13.88 -4.12
CA ILE A 117 9.61 -14.68 -3.53
C ILE A 117 10.67 -13.71 -3.00
N TYR A 118 10.49 -13.13 -1.81
CA TYR A 118 11.57 -12.39 -1.16
C TYR A 118 11.77 -12.83 0.30
N PRO A 119 13.00 -13.25 0.68
CA PRO A 119 13.31 -13.72 2.02
C PRO A 119 13.70 -12.56 2.93
N CYS A 120 12.72 -11.90 3.53
CA CYS A 120 12.80 -11.47 4.93
C CYS A 120 14.07 -10.71 5.43
N PRO A 121 14.44 -9.53 4.88
CA PRO A 121 15.06 -8.46 5.68
C PRO A 121 13.99 -7.45 6.13
N GLU A 122 12.92 -7.25 5.34
CA GLU A 122 11.91 -6.21 5.60
C GLU A 122 10.69 -6.68 6.39
N TYR A 123 10.67 -7.89 6.96
CA TYR A 123 9.69 -8.17 8.01
C TYR A 123 9.79 -7.10 9.10
N ILE A 124 11.00 -6.58 9.38
CA ILE A 124 11.21 -5.46 10.30
C ILE A 124 10.55 -4.18 9.77
N SER A 125 10.82 -3.76 8.52
CA SER A 125 10.23 -2.53 7.96
C SER A 125 8.70 -2.61 7.87
N VAL A 126 8.17 -3.75 7.45
CA VAL A 126 6.72 -4.00 7.39
C VAL A 126 6.12 -4.09 8.79
N LYS A 127 6.78 -4.76 9.75
CA LYS A 127 6.37 -4.81 11.17
C LYS A 127 6.32 -3.41 11.79
N THR A 128 7.34 -2.59 11.57
CA THR A 128 7.40 -1.19 12.04
C THR A 128 6.30 -0.34 11.42
N LEU A 129 6.01 -0.52 10.13
CA LEU A 129 4.93 0.18 9.44
C LEU A 129 3.55 -0.26 9.91
N ILE A 130 3.35 -1.56 10.15
CA ILE A 130 2.12 -2.09 10.75
C ILE A 130 1.93 -1.50 12.14
N LEU A 131 2.97 -1.49 12.97
CA LEU A 131 2.92 -0.94 14.32
C LEU A 131 2.54 0.55 14.30
N ARG A 132 3.13 1.35 13.40
CA ARG A 132 2.74 2.75 13.21
C ARG A 132 1.27 2.91 12.79
N SER A 133 0.76 2.03 11.93
CA SER A 133 -0.65 2.09 11.50
C SER A 133 -1.62 1.74 12.64
N ILE A 134 -1.22 0.86 13.56
CA ILE A 134 -2.00 0.52 14.76
C ILE A 134 -1.97 1.69 15.74
N ASN A 135 -0.80 2.25 16.01
CA ASN A 135 -0.65 3.40 16.92
C ASN A 135 -1.45 4.62 16.44
N LYS A 136 -1.56 4.84 15.12
CA LYS A 136 -2.42 5.90 14.55
C LYS A 136 -3.92 5.68 14.77
N LYS A 137 -4.37 4.44 15.01
CA LYS A 137 -5.78 4.12 15.31
C LYS A 137 -6.10 4.25 16.80
N LEU A 138 -5.09 4.25 17.67
CA LEU A 138 -5.26 4.39 19.11
C LEU A 138 -5.33 5.87 19.51
N PRO A 139 -6.13 6.22 20.55
CA PRO A 139 -6.07 7.54 21.14
C PRO A 139 -4.68 7.82 21.74
N SER A 140 -4.28 9.10 21.73
CA SER A 140 -2.91 9.58 22.02
C SER A 140 -2.43 9.36 23.46
N ASN A 141 -3.25 8.79 24.33
CA ASN A 141 -3.00 8.56 25.75
C ASN A 141 -2.38 7.19 26.06
N VAL A 142 -2.09 6.34 25.07
CA VAL A 142 -1.32 5.10 25.26
C VAL A 142 0.01 5.26 24.52
N THR A 143 1.09 5.48 25.27
CA THR A 143 2.35 5.97 24.68
C THR A 143 3.47 4.93 24.61
N THR A 144 3.44 3.84 25.40
CA THR A 144 4.47 2.80 25.31
C THR A 144 3.95 1.36 25.45
N PHE A 145 4.67 0.41 24.83
CA PHE A 145 4.36 -1.02 24.79
C PHE A 145 4.37 -1.70 26.18
N ASN A 146 5.00 -1.06 27.18
CA ASN A 146 5.17 -1.59 28.53
C ASN A 146 4.04 -1.20 29.49
N GLU A 147 3.12 -0.32 29.09
CA GLU A 147 1.99 0.17 29.90
C GLU A 147 0.77 -0.76 29.88
N ILE A 148 0.81 -1.83 29.08
CA ILE A 148 -0.30 -2.80 28.97
C ILE A 148 -0.02 -3.94 29.96
N PRO A 149 -0.75 -4.04 31.10
CA PRO A 149 -0.57 -5.16 32.01
C PRO A 149 -0.89 -6.48 31.31
N ASN A 150 -0.04 -7.49 31.48
CA ASN A 150 -0.15 -8.80 30.84
C ASN A 150 -1.30 -9.67 31.40
N GLU A 151 -1.93 -9.25 32.50
CA GLU A 151 -2.99 -10.00 33.16
C GLU A 151 -4.25 -9.15 33.24
N SER A 152 -5.33 -9.64 32.63
CA SER A 152 -6.65 -9.05 32.70
C SER A 152 -7.36 -9.56 33.96
N GLU A 153 -7.36 -8.78 35.04
CA GLU A 153 -8.32 -8.98 36.12
C GLU A 153 -9.68 -8.40 35.70
N TYR A 154 -10.59 -9.26 35.24
CA TYR A 154 -11.98 -8.90 35.07
C TYR A 154 -12.69 -9.04 36.42
N TYR A 155 -13.08 -7.93 37.04
CA TYR A 155 -14.05 -7.96 38.15
C TYR A 155 -15.44 -8.28 37.57
N LYS A 156 -16.08 -9.31 38.12
CA LYS A 156 -17.50 -9.58 37.90
C LYS A 156 -18.30 -8.42 38.47
N THR A 157 -19.20 -7.86 37.68
CA THR A 157 -20.27 -6.97 38.15
C THR A 157 -21.34 -7.81 38.84
N GLU A 158 -21.63 -7.53 40.11
CA GLU A 158 -22.92 -7.86 40.74
C GLU A 158 -24.02 -6.91 40.25
#